data_AF-A0A3D1BQ16-F1
#
_entry.id   AF-A0A3D1BQ16-F1
#
_cell.length_a   1.000
_cell.length_b   1.000
_cell.length_c   1.000
_cell.angle_alpha   90.00
_cell.angle_beta   90.00
_cell.angle_gamma   90.00
#
_symmetry.space_group_name_H-M   'P 1'
#
loop_
_entity.id
_entity.type
_entity.pdbx_description
1 polymer ?
#
loop_
_entity_poly.entity_id
_entity_poly.type
_entity_poly.pdbx_seq_one_letter_code
_entity_poly.pdbx_strand_id
1 'polypeptide(L)'
;MNVEGIYLSMNLHITENESVLTGTFDVPEQGAINIPLSSISLDDQEFKFAFIPAAFSFEGIVDRDFTQIIGYFKQGDLNLLTRFEREPVESPAGSTVA
;
A
#
# COMPACT_ATOMS: atom_id res chain seq x y z
N MET A 1 27.79 -9.00 17.05
CA MET A 1 26.49 -9.71 16.93
C MET A 1 25.78 -9.07 15.76
N ASN A 2 25.74 -9.72 14.59
CA ASN A 2 24.92 -9.25 13.47
C ASN A 2 23.51 -9.76 13.73
N VAL A 3 22.61 -8.86 14.06
CA VAL A 3 21.18 -9.14 14.01
C VAL A 3 20.76 -8.67 12.64
N GLU A 4 20.80 -9.56 11.66
CA GLU A 4 20.29 -9.26 10.32
C GLU A 4 18.78 -9.03 10.47
N GLY A 5 18.37 -7.77 10.42
CA GLY A 5 16.96 -7.40 10.40
C GLY A 5 16.33 -7.87 9.09
N ILE A 6 15.05 -8.27 9.15
CA ILE A 6 14.26 -8.51 7.95
C ILE A 6 13.93 -7.13 7.37
N TYR A 7 14.49 -6.83 6.20
CA TYR A 7 14.06 -5.70 5.39
C TYR A 7 12.94 -6.19 4.47
N LEU A 8 11.78 -5.56 4.56
CA LEU A 8 10.61 -5.89 3.74
C LEU A 8 10.22 -4.66 2.93
N SER A 9 10.29 -4.76 1.62
CA SER A 9 9.73 -3.74 0.74
C SER A 9 8.26 -4.05 0.53
N MET A 10 7.40 -3.05 0.75
CA MET A 10 5.97 -3.18 0.56
C MET A 10 5.56 -2.16 -0.49
N ASN A 11 5.06 -2.63 -1.63
CA ASN A 11 4.54 -1.75 -2.68
C ASN A 11 3.02 -1.82 -2.71
N LEU A 12 2.39 -0.65 -2.67
CA LEU A 12 0.95 -0.51 -2.68
C LEU A 12 0.54 0.21 -3.96
N HIS A 13 -0.14 -0.51 -4.84
CA HIS A 13 -0.69 0.04 -6.08
C HIS A 13 -2.16 0.37 -5.85
N ILE A 14 -2.54 1.63 -6.09
CA ILE A 14 -3.92 2.09 -5.93
C ILE A 14 -4.38 2.68 -7.26
N THR A 15 -5.54 2.23 -7.72
CA THR A 15 -6.23 2.80 -8.88
C THR A 15 -7.61 3.26 -8.45
N GLU A 16 -7.97 4.47 -8.83
CA GLU A 16 -9.31 5.02 -8.66
C GLU A 16 -10.06 4.98 -10.00
N ASN A 17 -11.29 4.47 -9.98
CA ASN A 17 -12.19 4.49 -11.13
C ASN A 17 -13.59 4.87 -10.64
N GLU A 18 -14.16 5.98 -11.16
CA GLU A 18 -15.50 6.45 -10.79
C GLU A 18 -15.73 6.55 -9.26
N SER A 19 -14.73 7.02 -8.50
CA SER A 19 -14.72 7.10 -7.02
C SER A 19 -14.64 5.75 -6.29
N VAL A 20 -14.41 4.65 -7.01
CA VAL A 20 -14.13 3.33 -6.45
C VAL A 20 -12.62 3.11 -6.43
N LEU A 21 -12.07 2.87 -5.25
CA LEU A 21 -10.68 2.47 -5.10
C LEU A 21 -10.53 0.97 -5.29
N THR A 22 -9.47 0.59 -5.99
CA THR A 22 -8.98 -0.78 -6.12
C THR A 22 -7.48 -0.79 -5.92
N GLY A 23 -6.88 -1.93 -5.59
CA GLY A 23 -5.44 -1.98 -5.45
C GLY A 23 -4.85 -3.37 -5.38
N THR A 24 -3.55 -3.41 -5.63
CA THR A 24 -2.72 -4.60 -5.45
C THR A 24 -1.58 -4.30 -4.48
N PHE A 25 -1.09 -5.34 -3.83
CA PHE A 25 -0.03 -5.26 -2.86
C PHE A 25 1.10 -6.24 -3.19
N ASP A 26 2.34 -5.75 -3.12
CA ASP A 26 3.53 -6.53 -3.40
C ASP A 26 4.44 -6.57 -2.19
N VAL A 27 5.02 -7.74 -1.97
CA VAL A 27 6.09 -8.02 -1.02
C VAL A 27 7.16 -8.84 -1.77
N PRO A 28 8.05 -8.16 -2.53
CA PRO A 28 8.96 -8.81 -3.46
C PRO A 28 9.88 -9.84 -2.80
N GLU A 29 10.36 -9.57 -1.59
CA GLU A 29 11.26 -10.44 -0.84
C GLU A 29 10.59 -11.76 -0.41
N GLN A 30 9.25 -11.80 -0.42
CA GLN A 30 8.45 -13.00 -0.13
C GLN A 30 7.83 -13.63 -1.39
N GLY A 31 8.11 -13.06 -2.58
CA GLY A 31 7.52 -13.52 -3.84
C GLY A 31 6.01 -13.26 -3.97
N ALA A 32 5.42 -12.45 -3.09
CA ALA A 32 4.02 -12.06 -3.17
C ALA A 32 3.90 -10.85 -4.11
N ILE A 33 3.38 -11.04 -5.32
CA ILE A 33 3.30 -10.00 -6.35
C ILE A 33 1.87 -9.94 -6.87
N ASN A 34 1.36 -8.73 -7.10
CA ASN A 34 0.02 -8.40 -7.55
C ASN A 34 -1.09 -9.01 -6.69
N ILE A 35 -0.93 -9.01 -5.36
CA ILE A 35 -1.95 -9.54 -4.45
C ILE A 35 -3.16 -8.60 -4.47
N PRO A 36 -4.35 -9.03 -4.94
CA PRO A 36 -5.51 -8.16 -5.01
C PRO A 36 -6.05 -7.90 -3.61
N LEU A 37 -6.18 -6.63 -3.24
CA LEU A 37 -6.72 -6.26 -1.93
C LEU A 37 -8.20 -6.63 -1.84
N SER A 38 -8.62 -7.17 -0.69
CA SER A 38 -10.03 -7.51 -0.43
C SER A 38 -10.87 -6.28 -0.15
N SER A 39 -10.26 -5.24 0.43
CA SER A 39 -10.90 -3.96 0.69
C SER A 39 -9.88 -2.85 0.65
N ILE A 40 -10.31 -1.70 0.17
CA ILE A 40 -9.56 -0.44 0.21
C ILE A 40 -10.56 0.70 0.44
N SER A 41 -10.23 1.63 1.33
CA SER A 41 -11.06 2.79 1.61
C SER A 41 -10.20 3.98 1.97
N LEU A 42 -10.64 5.15 1.53
CA LEU A 42 -10.11 6.45 1.91
C LEU A 42 -11.30 7.32 2.33
N ASP A 43 -11.35 7.69 3.60
CA ASP A 43 -12.37 8.58 4.16
C ASP A 43 -11.65 9.75 4.86
N ASP A 44 -11.80 10.95 4.30
CA ASP A 44 -10.97 12.11 4.60
C ASP A 44 -9.45 11.81 4.49
N GLN A 45 -8.78 11.61 5.62
CA GLN A 45 -7.36 11.25 5.71
C GLN A 45 -7.18 9.82 6.25
N GLU A 46 -8.25 9.13 6.66
CA GLU A 46 -8.18 7.74 7.11
C GLU A 46 -8.11 6.80 5.91
N PHE A 47 -6.96 6.14 5.76
CA PHE A 47 -6.74 5.16 4.71
C PHE A 47 -6.61 3.76 5.30
N LYS A 48 -7.38 2.82 4.73
CA LYS A 48 -7.42 1.44 5.18
C LYS A 48 -7.39 0.49 3.99
N PHE A 49 -6.64 -0.61 4.13
CA PHE A 49 -6.76 -1.75 3.23
C PHE A 49 -6.61 -3.07 3.97
N ALA A 50 -7.12 -4.13 3.36
CA ALA A 50 -6.96 -5.48 3.90
C ALA A 50 -6.91 -6.53 2.81
N PHE A 51 -6.31 -7.66 3.15
CA PHE A 51 -6.38 -8.88 2.37
C PHE A 51 -6.76 -10.05 3.29
N ILE A 52 -8.01 -10.49 3.15
CA ILE A 52 -8.60 -11.51 4.03
C ILE A 52 -7.87 -12.85 3.93
N PRO A 53 -7.50 -13.38 2.74
CA PRO A 53 -6.88 -14.71 2.64
C PRO A 53 -5.56 -14.88 3.39
N ALA A 54 -4.78 -13.80 3.59
CA ALA A 54 -3.54 -13.84 4.38
C ALA A 54 -3.66 -13.07 5.70
N ALA A 55 -4.88 -12.70 6.10
CA ALA A 55 -5.19 -12.01 7.34
C ALA A 55 -4.29 -10.80 7.64
N PHE A 56 -3.97 -10.01 6.61
CA PHE A 56 -3.24 -8.76 6.78
C PHE A 56 -4.13 -7.54 6.57
N SER A 57 -3.77 -6.45 7.25
CA SER A 57 -4.44 -5.16 7.14
C SER A 57 -3.48 -4.01 7.38
N PHE A 58 -3.85 -2.84 6.90
CA PHE A 58 -3.19 -1.59 7.20
C PHE A 58 -4.23 -0.53 7.54
N GLU A 59 -3.93 0.26 8.56
CA GLU A 59 -4.70 1.45 8.92
C GLU A 59 -3.74 2.60 9.16
N GLY A 60 -3.97 3.73 8.49
CA GLY A 60 -3.09 4.88 8.57
C GLY A 60 -3.76 6.19 8.21
N ILE A 61 -2.99 7.26 8.38
CA ILE A 61 -3.39 8.63 8.08
C ILE A 61 -2.58 9.13 6.89
N VAL A 62 -3.28 9.59 5.86
CA VAL A 62 -2.71 10.27 4.70
C VAL A 62 -2.40 11.72 5.07
N ASP A 63 -1.28 12.24 4.60
CA ASP A 63 -1.00 13.67 4.75
C ASP A 63 -1.87 14.54 3.85
N ARG A 64 -1.88 15.85 4.10
CA ARG A 64 -2.72 16.80 3.34
C ARG A 64 -2.38 16.85 1.86
N ASP A 65 -1.13 16.57 1.51
CA ASP A 65 -0.63 16.62 0.14
C ASP A 65 -0.77 15.28 -0.59
N PHE A 66 -1.30 14.24 0.07
CA PHE A 66 -1.44 12.88 -0.46
C PHE A 66 -0.13 12.31 -1.00
N THR A 67 0.99 12.64 -0.36
CA THR A 67 2.33 12.17 -0.73
C THR A 67 2.81 11.01 0.14
N GLN A 68 2.26 10.87 1.35
CA GLN A 68 2.65 9.86 2.30
C GLN A 68 1.46 9.35 3.12
N ILE A 69 1.56 8.11 3.56
CA ILE A 69 0.61 7.48 4.47
C ILE A 69 1.40 6.85 5.60
N ILE A 70 1.09 7.24 6.84
CA ILE A 70 1.74 6.68 8.03
C ILE A 70 0.70 5.90 8.81
N GLY A 71 1.00 4.64 9.11
CA GLY A 71 0.06 3.77 9.79
C GLY A 71 0.69 2.48 10.27
N TYR A 72 -0.16 1.53 10.62
CA TYR A 72 0.25 0.24 11.14
C TYR A 72 -0.14 -0.88 10.18
N PHE A 73 0.85 -1.62 9.70
CA PHE A 73 0.64 -2.88 8.98
C PHE A 73 0.55 -4.03 9.99
N LYS A 74 -0.53 -4.80 9.94
CA LYS A 74 -0.80 -5.92 10.84
C LYS A 74 -0.93 -7.22 10.05
N GLN A 75 -0.29 -8.29 10.53
CA GLN A 75 -0.44 -9.64 10.00
C GLN A 75 -0.22 -10.66 11.11
N GLY A 76 -1.27 -11.33 11.58
CA GLY A 76 -1.19 -12.16 12.79
C GLY A 76 -0.74 -11.32 14.00
N ASP A 77 0.31 -11.77 14.69
CA ASP A 77 0.90 -11.05 15.84
C ASP A 77 1.85 -9.91 15.43
N LEU A 78 2.21 -9.82 14.15
CA LEU A 78 3.06 -8.76 13.63
C LEU A 78 2.29 -7.44 13.56
N ASN A 79 2.86 -6.36 14.12
CA ASN A 79 2.33 -5.00 14.02
C ASN A 79 3.48 -4.03 13.76
N LEU A 80 3.60 -3.53 12.54
CA LEU A 80 4.70 -2.70 12.06
C LEU A 80 4.23 -1.26 11.84
N LEU A 81 4.95 -0.28 12.39
CA LEU A 81 4.79 1.11 11.98
C LEU A 81 5.38 1.25 10.57
N THR A 82 4.52 1.56 9.61
CA THR A 82 4.85 1.62 8.19
C THR A 82 4.57 3.02 7.66
N ARG A 83 5.51 3.55 6.88
CA ARG A 83 5.31 4.74 6.06
C ARG A 83 5.34 4.30 4.60
N PHE A 84 4.28 4.59 3.87
CA PHE A 84 4.28 4.58 2.41
C PHE A 84 4.56 6.00 1.93
N GLU A 85 5.45 6.13 0.95
CA GLU A 85 5.71 7.36 0.23
C GLU A 85 5.38 7.11 -1.25
N ARG A 86 4.77 8.08 -1.92
CA ARG A 86 4.56 7.98 -3.36
C ARG A 86 5.89 8.14 -4.08
N GLU A 87 6.30 7.13 -4.83
CA GLU A 87 7.26 7.38 -5.90
C GLU A 87 6.59 8.25 -6.97
N PRO A 88 7.30 9.23 -7.55
CA PRO A 88 6.78 9.98 -8.67
C PRO A 88 6.48 8.97 -9.78
N VAL A 89 5.19 8.79 -10.09
CA VAL A 89 4.76 8.09 -11.29
C VAL A 89 5.28 8.92 -12.45
N GLU A 90 6.40 8.51 -13.04
CA GLU A 90 6.77 8.98 -14.37
C GLU A 90 5.56 8.69 -15.24
N SER A 91 4.86 9.75 -15.67
CA SER A 91 3.70 9.59 -16.54
C SER A 91 4.17 8.73 -17.71
N PRO A 92 3.50 7.62 -18.05
CA PRO A 92 3.93 6.79 -19.17
C PRO A 92 4.07 7.71 -20.37
N ALA A 93 5.30 7.86 -20.86
CA ALA A 93 5.63 8.70 -22.00
C ALA A 93 4.91 8.13 -23.23
N GLY A 94 3.66 8.57 -23.45
CA GLY A 94 2.79 7.96 -24.45
C GLY A 94 1.31 8.29 -24.38
N SER A 95 0.79 8.98 -23.36
CA SER A 95 -0.60 9.49 -23.39
C SER A 95 -0.72 10.71 -24.31
N THR A 96 -0.57 10.49 -25.61
CA THR A 96 -1.11 11.39 -26.63
C THR A 96 -2.63 11.29 -26.53
N VAL A 97 -3.24 12.35 -26.02
CA VAL A 97 -4.67 12.63 -26.26
C VAL A 97 -4.89 12.70 -27.77
N ALA A 98 -5.85 11.91 -28.26
CA ALA A 98 -6.43 12.04 -29.60
C ALA A 98 -7.92 12.28 -29.43
#